data_AF-A0A923WUK5-F1
#
_entry.id   AF-A0A923WUK5-F1
#
_cell.length_a   1.000
_cell.length_b   1.000
_cell.length_c   1.000
_cell.angle_alpha   90.00
_cell.angle_beta   90.00
_cell.angle_gamma   90.00
#
_symmetry.space_group_name_H-M   'P 1'
#
loop_
_entity.id
_entity.type
_entity.pdbx_description
1 polymer ?
#
loop_
_entity_poly.entity_id
_entity_poly.type
_entity_poly.pdbx_seq_one_letter_code
_entity_poly.pdbx_strand_id
1 'polypeptide(L)'
;PMYRGFMMLVAVLMLIAIWLLLTRTRIGLVIQAALTHPQAAEALGHNVPRIFMWVFGGGCALAGLAGVIGGNAFVTEPGMAATVGSIIFVVVVVGGMGSLAGAFVASLLIGVLQTFAVALDYSLLSLLTWGGAHITPSTPGYAVLKVTIAQSAAILPFLLLVLILIFRPRGLMGTRE
;
A
#
# COMPACT_ATOMS: atom_id res chain seq x y z
N PRO A 1 -1.22 2.02 22.15
CA PRO A 1 -0.76 0.62 21.93
C PRO A 1 -1.94 -0.34 21.65
N MET A 2 -2.96 -0.35 22.51
CA MET A 2 -4.15 -1.21 22.35
C MET A 2 -4.89 -0.96 21.02
N TYR A 3 -5.11 0.30 20.64
CA TYR A 3 -5.75 0.65 19.37
C TYR A 3 -4.98 0.16 18.13
N ARG A 4 -3.65 0.26 18.14
CA ARG A 4 -2.80 -0.26 17.05
C ARG A 4 -2.87 -1.78 16.96
N GLY A 5 -2.98 -2.48 18.10
CA GLY A 5 -3.20 -3.93 18.13
C GLY A 5 -4.56 -4.33 17.58
N PHE A 6 -5.62 -3.60 17.94
CA PHE A 6 -6.96 -3.79 17.38
C PHE A 6 -6.97 -3.59 15.86
N MET A 7 -6.35 -2.52 15.36
CA MET A 7 -6.22 -2.25 13.94
C MET A 7 -5.50 -3.38 13.18
N MET A 8 -4.39 -3.87 13.74
CA MET A 8 -3.65 -5.00 13.15
C MET A 8 -4.51 -6.25 13.10
N LEU A 9 -5.24 -6.56 14.18
CA LEU A 9 -6.15 -7.71 14.23
C LEU A 9 -7.22 -7.61 13.15
N VAL A 10 -7.86 -6.44 12.98
CA VAL A 10 -8.87 -6.26 11.95
C VAL A 10 -8.29 -6.37 10.54
N ALA A 11 -7.11 -5.79 10.29
CA ALA A 11 -6.44 -5.91 8.99
C ALA A 11 -6.12 -7.38 8.64
N VAL A 12 -5.63 -8.16 9.61
CA VAL A 12 -5.37 -9.60 9.42
C VAL A 12 -6.68 -10.37 9.19
N LEU A 13 -7.74 -10.07 9.94
CA LEU A 13 -9.05 -10.69 9.72
C LEU A 13 -9.62 -10.37 8.34
N MET A 14 -9.51 -9.12 7.86
CA MET A 14 -9.93 -8.74 6.51
C MET A 14 -9.16 -9.51 5.44
N LEU A 15 -7.83 -9.61 5.60
CA LEU A 15 -6.97 -10.35 4.67
C LEU A 15 -7.36 -11.84 4.63
N ILE A 16 -7.54 -12.47 5.79
CA ILE A 16 -7.95 -13.87 5.88
C ILE A 16 -9.35 -14.06 5.29
N ALA A 17 -10.29 -13.17 5.58
CA ALA A 17 -11.66 -13.24 5.08
C ALA A 17 -11.68 -13.18 3.55
N ILE A 18 -10.99 -12.21 2.93
CA ILE A 18 -10.95 -12.09 1.47
C ILE A 18 -10.19 -13.25 0.83
N TRP A 19 -9.08 -13.69 1.45
CA TRP A 19 -8.31 -14.83 0.96
C TRP A 19 -9.14 -16.11 0.98
N LEU A 20 -9.85 -16.39 2.08
CA LEU A 20 -10.73 -17.55 2.21
C LEU A 20 -11.90 -17.46 1.22
N LEU A 21 -12.50 -16.28 1.05
CA LEU A 21 -13.58 -16.05 0.10
C LEU A 21 -13.11 -16.37 -1.32
N LEU A 22 -11.95 -15.88 -1.74
CA LEU A 22 -11.44 -16.09 -3.10
C LEU A 22 -10.91 -17.50 -3.35
N THR A 23 -10.29 -18.15 -2.35
CA THR A 23 -9.60 -19.44 -2.56
C THR A 23 -10.42 -20.67 -2.16
N ARG A 24 -11.32 -20.56 -1.18
CA ARG A 24 -12.05 -21.72 -0.61
C ARG A 24 -13.53 -21.73 -0.92
N THR A 25 -14.12 -20.65 -1.43
CA THR A 25 -15.56 -20.60 -1.70
C THR A 25 -15.89 -20.75 -3.19
N ARG A 26 -17.11 -21.24 -3.47
CA ARG A 26 -17.65 -21.31 -4.84
C ARG A 26 -17.73 -19.93 -5.50
N ILE A 27 -17.97 -18.88 -4.71
CA ILE A 27 -18.01 -17.50 -5.18
C ILE A 27 -16.65 -17.11 -5.76
N GLY A 28 -15.55 -17.49 -5.10
CA GLY A 28 -14.19 -17.26 -5.59
C GLY A 28 -13.90 -17.90 -6.95
N LEU A 29 -14.34 -19.16 -7.14
CA LEU A 29 -14.20 -19.87 -8.42
C LEU A 29 -14.97 -19.16 -9.55
N VAL A 30 -16.19 -18.72 -9.27
CA VAL A 30 -17.02 -17.99 -10.24
C VAL A 30 -16.38 -16.64 -10.60
N ILE A 31 -15.82 -15.91 -9.61
CA ILE A 31 -15.09 -14.66 -9.85
C ILE A 31 -13.86 -14.91 -10.73
N GLN A 32 -13.07 -15.95 -10.42
CA GLN A 32 -11.86 -16.26 -11.18
C GLN A 32 -12.18 -16.71 -12.61
N ALA A 33 -13.26 -17.46 -12.81
CA ALA A 33 -13.76 -17.83 -14.12
C ALA A 33 -14.24 -16.60 -14.91
N ALA A 34 -14.95 -15.67 -14.26
CA ALA A 34 -15.40 -14.42 -14.87
C ALA A 34 -14.24 -13.48 -15.26
N LEU A 35 -13.12 -13.52 -14.51
CA LEU A 35 -11.93 -12.72 -14.80
C LEU A 35 -11.09 -13.30 -15.96
N THR A 36 -10.97 -14.62 -16.03
CA THR A 36 -10.09 -15.28 -17.03
C THR A 36 -10.82 -15.56 -18.35
N HIS A 37 -12.07 -16.00 -18.28
CA HIS A 37 -12.87 -16.39 -19.45
C HIS A 37 -14.32 -15.87 -19.31
N PRO A 38 -14.54 -14.54 -19.41
CA PRO A 38 -15.85 -13.93 -19.19
C PRO A 38 -16.92 -14.50 -20.13
N GLN A 39 -16.59 -14.71 -21.41
CA GLN A 39 -17.52 -15.27 -22.40
C GLN A 39 -17.98 -16.69 -22.05
N ALA A 40 -17.09 -17.52 -21.51
CA ALA A 40 -17.42 -18.88 -21.07
C ALA A 40 -18.28 -18.86 -19.80
N ALA A 41 -18.02 -17.93 -18.87
CA ALA A 41 -18.85 -17.75 -17.69
C ALA A 41 -20.28 -17.29 -18.06
N GLU A 42 -20.42 -16.38 -19.03
CA GLU A 42 -21.73 -15.95 -19.56
C GLU A 42 -22.47 -17.08 -20.27
N ALA A 43 -21.77 -17.89 -21.07
CA ALA A 43 -22.35 -19.05 -21.75
C ALA A 43 -22.90 -20.10 -20.76
N LEU A 44 -22.30 -20.21 -19.57
CA LEU A 44 -22.79 -21.05 -18.46
C LEU A 44 -23.96 -20.41 -17.68
N GLY A 45 -24.50 -19.29 -18.15
CA GLY A 45 -25.64 -18.59 -17.54
C GLY A 45 -25.28 -17.68 -16.37
N HIS A 46 -23.99 -17.43 -16.09
CA HIS A 46 -23.58 -16.50 -15.05
C HIS A 46 -23.60 -15.07 -15.58
N ASN A 47 -24.27 -14.16 -14.85
CA ASN A 47 -24.27 -12.75 -15.21
C ASN A 47 -22.96 -12.09 -14.74
N VAL A 48 -21.98 -12.02 -15.64
CA VAL A 48 -20.65 -11.43 -15.39
C VAL A 48 -20.73 -9.98 -14.91
N PRO A 49 -21.56 -9.08 -15.51
CA PRO A 49 -21.74 -7.72 -14.99
C PRO A 49 -22.17 -7.67 -13.52
N ARG A 50 -23.10 -8.54 -13.08
CA ARG A 50 -23.51 -8.61 -11.67
C ARG A 50 -22.38 -9.11 -10.77
N ILE A 51 -21.58 -10.07 -11.22
CA ILE A 51 -20.43 -10.57 -10.45
C ILE A 51 -19.44 -9.43 -10.21
N PHE A 52 -19.08 -8.67 -11.25
CA PHE A 52 -18.22 -7.50 -11.12
C PHE A 52 -18.80 -6.45 -10.16
N MET A 53 -20.11 -6.19 -10.22
CA MET A 53 -20.79 -5.27 -9.30
C MET A 53 -20.66 -5.72 -7.84
N TRP A 54 -20.89 -7.01 -7.54
CA TRP A 54 -20.76 -7.54 -6.18
C TRP A 54 -19.31 -7.50 -5.68
N VAL A 55 -18.33 -7.80 -6.52
CA VAL A 55 -16.91 -7.72 -6.18
C VAL A 55 -16.50 -6.28 -5.91
N PHE A 56 -16.92 -5.35 -6.76
CA PHE A 56 -16.67 -3.92 -6.58
C PHE A 56 -17.32 -3.40 -5.29
N GLY A 57 -18.59 -3.71 -5.05
CA GLY A 57 -19.29 -3.35 -3.82
C GLY A 57 -18.63 -3.93 -2.57
N GLY A 58 -18.18 -5.19 -2.61
CA GLY A 58 -17.41 -5.82 -1.54
C GLY A 58 -16.08 -5.12 -1.28
N GLY A 59 -15.37 -4.74 -2.34
CA GLY A 59 -14.14 -3.94 -2.25
C GLY A 59 -14.37 -2.57 -1.61
N CYS A 60 -15.42 -1.85 -2.03
CA CYS A 60 -15.81 -0.57 -1.43
C CYS A 60 -16.17 -0.72 0.05
N ALA A 61 -16.87 -1.79 0.43
CA ALA A 61 -17.20 -2.08 1.84
C ALA A 61 -15.94 -2.30 2.69
N LEU A 62 -14.97 -3.08 2.19
CA LEU A 62 -13.69 -3.28 2.85
C LEU A 62 -12.86 -2.00 2.93
N ALA A 63 -12.85 -1.19 1.87
CA ALA A 63 -12.17 0.10 1.85
C ALA A 63 -12.79 1.09 2.87
N GLY A 64 -14.12 1.12 2.98
CA GLY A 64 -14.84 1.92 3.97
C GLY A 64 -14.50 1.48 5.40
N LEU A 65 -14.48 0.17 5.66
CA LEU A 65 -14.10 -0.38 6.95
C LEU A 65 -12.64 -0.05 7.31
N ALA A 66 -11.72 -0.19 6.34
CA ALA A 66 -10.33 0.24 6.51
C ALA A 66 -10.21 1.75 6.78
N GLY A 67 -11.03 2.57 6.13
CA GLY A 67 -11.08 4.03 6.32
C GLY A 67 -11.55 4.43 7.72
N VAL A 68 -12.62 3.81 8.24
CA VAL A 68 -13.14 4.09 9.60
C VAL A 68 -12.11 3.74 10.66
N ILE A 69 -11.40 2.63 10.49
CA ILE A 69 -10.35 2.18 11.42
C ILE A 69 -9.07 3.01 11.22
N GLY A 70 -8.72 3.38 10.00
CA GLY A 70 -7.57 4.24 9.73
C GLY A 70 -7.78 5.67 10.25
N GLY A 71 -8.98 6.22 10.13
CA GLY A 71 -9.28 7.63 10.39
C GLY A 71 -9.07 8.07 11.84
N ASN A 72 -9.09 7.16 12.81
CA ASN A 72 -8.74 7.49 14.20
C ASN A 72 -7.23 7.37 14.45
N ALA A 73 -6.49 6.57 13.67
CA ALA A 73 -5.02 6.56 13.74
C ALA A 73 -4.34 7.70 12.96
N PHE A 74 -4.97 8.17 11.89
CA PHE A 74 -4.44 9.25 11.05
C PHE A 74 -5.13 10.58 11.34
N VAL A 75 -4.40 11.69 11.23
CA VAL A 75 -4.97 13.03 11.38
C VAL A 75 -5.89 13.29 10.19
N THR A 76 -7.19 13.45 10.43
CA THR A 76 -8.17 13.66 9.35
C THR A 76 -8.15 15.12 8.92
N GLU A 77 -7.67 15.37 7.71
CA GLU A 77 -7.56 16.69 7.08
C GLU A 77 -8.07 16.60 5.63
N PRO A 78 -8.59 17.69 5.02
CA PRO A 78 -9.21 17.62 3.68
C PRO A 78 -8.33 17.04 2.58
N GLY A 79 -7.00 17.16 2.69
CA GLY A 79 -6.03 16.61 1.73
C GLY A 79 -5.69 15.12 1.91
N MET A 80 -6.19 14.47 2.96
CA MET A 80 -5.85 13.08 3.31
C MET A 80 -6.09 12.08 2.19
N ALA A 81 -7.14 12.26 1.40
CA ALA A 81 -7.47 11.36 0.30
C ALA A 81 -6.35 11.32 -0.75
N ALA A 82 -5.70 12.45 -1.03
CA ALA A 82 -4.60 12.52 -1.98
C ALA A 82 -3.35 11.81 -1.44
N THR A 83 -3.02 12.01 -0.16
CA THR A 83 -1.84 11.40 0.47
C THR A 83 -2.02 9.89 0.65
N VAL A 84 -3.16 9.44 1.20
CA VAL A 84 -3.42 8.02 1.43
C VAL A 84 -3.69 7.29 0.12
N GLY A 85 -4.44 7.91 -0.81
CA GLY A 85 -4.75 7.34 -2.11
C GLY A 85 -3.51 7.10 -2.97
N SER A 86 -2.55 8.03 -2.97
CA SER A 86 -1.29 7.86 -3.69
C SER A 86 -0.43 6.73 -3.13
N ILE A 87 -0.35 6.57 -1.80
CA ILE A 87 0.35 5.44 -1.18
C ILE A 87 -0.34 4.11 -1.49
N ILE A 88 -1.68 4.05 -1.44
CA ILE A 88 -2.44 2.84 -1.81
C ILE A 88 -2.19 2.47 -3.27
N PHE A 89 -2.19 3.45 -4.18
CA PHE A 89 -1.87 3.24 -5.57
C PHE A 89 -0.47 2.63 -5.74
N VAL A 90 0.52 3.19 -5.05
CA VAL A 90 1.89 2.67 -5.03
C VAL A 90 1.90 1.20 -4.60
N VAL A 91 1.23 0.87 -3.50
CA VAL A 91 1.13 -0.51 -2.98
C VAL A 91 0.54 -1.47 -4.01
N VAL A 92 -0.53 -1.09 -4.70
CA VAL A 92 -1.22 -1.95 -5.69
C VAL A 92 -0.34 -2.18 -6.91
N VAL A 93 0.31 -1.13 -7.42
CA VAL A 93 1.20 -1.23 -8.59
C VAL A 93 2.44 -2.04 -8.25
N VAL A 94 3.05 -1.77 -7.10
CA VAL A 94 4.22 -2.51 -6.60
C VAL A 94 3.91 -3.97 -6.34
N GLY A 95 2.75 -4.27 -5.76
CA GLY A 95 2.30 -5.65 -5.52
C GLY A 95 2.04 -6.43 -6.82
N GLY A 96 1.57 -5.73 -7.85
CA GLY A 96 1.18 -6.27 -9.15
C GLY A 96 -0.34 -6.30 -9.31
N MET A 97 -0.83 -5.76 -10.43
CA MET A 97 -2.26 -5.67 -10.72
C MET A 97 -2.88 -7.07 -10.78
N GLY A 98 -3.73 -7.41 -9.81
CA GLY A 98 -4.41 -8.71 -9.72
C GLY A 98 -3.84 -9.69 -8.70
N SER A 99 -2.74 -9.37 -8.00
CA SER A 99 -2.16 -10.25 -6.97
C SER A 99 -2.48 -9.79 -5.54
N LEU A 100 -3.37 -10.50 -4.85
CA LEU A 100 -3.69 -10.25 -3.44
C LEU A 100 -2.45 -10.42 -2.54
N ALA A 101 -1.70 -11.51 -2.75
CA ALA A 101 -0.48 -11.80 -2.00
C ALA A 101 0.62 -10.76 -2.28
N GLY A 102 0.76 -10.34 -3.53
CA GLY A 102 1.68 -9.27 -3.93
C GLY A 102 1.36 -7.95 -3.24
N ALA A 103 0.09 -7.55 -3.22
CA ALA A 103 -0.36 -6.32 -2.55
C ALA A 103 -0.11 -6.36 -1.03
N PHE A 104 -0.30 -7.51 -0.38
CA PHE A 104 0.02 -7.69 1.04
C PHE A 104 1.53 -7.57 1.33
N VAL A 105 2.37 -8.24 0.53
CA VAL A 105 3.83 -8.16 0.69
C VAL A 105 4.32 -6.73 0.42
N ALA A 106 3.78 -6.07 -0.60
CA ALA A 106 4.09 -4.68 -0.92
C ALA A 106 3.72 -3.71 0.21
N SER A 107 2.52 -3.84 0.78
CA SER A 107 2.08 -2.96 1.88
C SER A 107 2.94 -3.15 3.12
N LEU A 108 3.33 -4.39 3.43
CA LEU A 108 4.22 -4.70 4.54
C LEU A 108 5.63 -4.11 4.29
N LEU A 109 6.20 -4.32 3.11
CA LEU A 109 7.51 -3.76 2.74
C LEU A 109 7.51 -2.24 2.83
N ILE A 110 6.50 -1.58 2.27
CA ILE A 110 6.39 -0.12 2.30
C ILE A 110 6.23 0.38 3.74
N GLY A 111 5.38 -0.25 4.55
CA GLY A 111 5.18 0.14 5.95
C GLY A 111 6.45 -0.04 6.80
N VAL A 112 7.16 -1.16 6.61
CA VAL A 112 8.45 -1.43 7.24
C VAL A 112 9.46 -0.39 6.81
N LEU A 113 9.58 -0.13 5.51
CA LEU A 113 10.55 0.81 4.96
C LEU A 113 10.29 2.25 5.41
N GLN A 114 9.04 2.68 5.50
CA GLN A 114 8.67 3.96 6.10
C GLN A 114 9.04 4.02 7.58
N THR A 115 8.73 2.97 8.34
CA THR A 115 9.05 2.90 9.78
C THR A 115 10.56 2.94 10.01
N PHE A 116 11.34 2.18 9.23
CA PHE A 116 12.79 2.21 9.27
C PHE A 116 13.35 3.55 8.85
N ALA A 117 12.82 4.20 7.81
CA ALA A 117 13.28 5.52 7.39
C ALA A 117 13.07 6.59 8.47
N VAL A 118 11.95 6.52 9.19
CA VAL A 118 11.67 7.41 10.34
C VAL A 118 12.53 7.04 11.55
N ALA A 119 12.77 5.75 11.80
CA ALA A 119 13.57 5.29 12.95
C ALA A 119 15.08 5.50 12.75
N LEU A 120 15.56 5.40 11.51
CA LEU A 120 16.94 5.63 11.07
C LEU A 120 17.19 7.09 10.70
N ASP A 121 16.34 8.02 11.12
CA ASP A 121 16.51 9.47 10.94
C ASP A 121 17.68 10.00 11.81
N TYR A 122 18.83 9.33 11.77
CA TYR A 122 20.15 9.91 11.94
C TYR A 122 20.36 10.86 10.77
N SER A 123 19.88 12.10 10.92
CA SER A 123 20.14 13.17 9.96
C SER A 123 21.62 13.14 9.54
N LEU A 124 21.92 13.35 8.25
CA LEU A 124 23.31 13.61 7.80
C LEU A 124 23.97 14.71 8.65
N LEU A 125 23.15 15.59 9.22
CA LEU A 125 23.53 16.62 10.19
C LEU A 125 24.04 16.05 11.51
N SER A 126 23.53 14.91 12.02
CA SER A 126 24.01 14.28 13.27
C SER A 126 25.40 13.66 13.09
N LEU A 127 25.65 13.06 11.92
CA LEU A 127 26.99 12.58 11.52
C LEU A 127 27.97 13.73 11.29
N LEU A 128 27.53 14.85 10.69
CA LEU A 128 28.36 16.05 10.53
C LEU A 128 28.62 16.80 11.85
N THR A 129 27.68 16.78 12.81
CA THR A 129 27.89 17.37 14.14
C THR A 129 28.84 16.56 15.01
N TRP A 130 28.95 15.23 14.78
CA TRP A 130 29.98 14.41 15.43
C TRP A 130 31.39 14.70 14.89
N GLY A 131 31.50 15.16 13.63
CA GLY A 131 32.74 15.64 13.01
C GLY A 131 33.15 17.07 13.35
N GLY A 132 32.45 17.77 14.26
CA GLY A 132 32.87 19.07 14.80
C GLY A 132 32.50 20.32 13.98
N ALA A 133 31.61 20.24 12.99
CA ALA A 133 31.15 21.40 12.24
C ALA A 133 29.86 22.00 12.86
N HIS A 134 30.00 23.05 13.67
CA HIS A 134 28.87 23.85 14.18
C HIS A 134 28.30 24.75 13.07
N ILE A 135 27.49 24.16 12.17
CA ILE A 135 26.87 24.91 11.07
C ILE A 135 25.74 25.78 11.64
N THR A 136 25.97 27.08 11.65
CA THR A 136 25.07 28.13 12.15
C THR A 136 24.07 28.54 11.04
N PRO A 137 22.85 29.03 11.36
CA PRO A 137 21.76 29.27 10.39
C PRO A 137 21.99 30.26 9.23
N SER A 138 23.19 30.83 9.10
CA SER A 138 23.58 31.83 8.10
C SER A 138 24.30 31.25 6.87
N THR A 139 24.48 29.93 6.79
CA THR A 139 25.20 29.29 5.67
C THR A 139 24.27 29.07 4.46
N PRO A 140 24.59 29.59 3.26
CA PRO A 140 23.78 29.36 2.06
C PRO A 140 23.86 27.88 1.69
N GLY A 141 22.71 27.18 1.68
CA GLY A 141 22.63 25.73 1.46
C GLY A 141 22.19 24.92 2.68
N TYR A 142 21.99 25.56 3.85
CA TYR A 142 21.44 24.90 5.05
C TYR A 142 20.06 24.28 4.78
N ALA A 143 19.22 24.87 3.91
CA ALA A 143 17.92 24.31 3.55
C ALA A 143 18.01 23.01 2.73
N VAL A 144 19.08 22.82 1.96
CA VAL A 144 19.33 21.59 1.16
C VAL A 144 20.00 20.52 2.04
N LEU A 145 20.90 20.91 2.94
CA LEU A 145 21.56 20.03 3.91
C LEU A 145 20.66 19.64 5.10
N LYS A 146 19.64 20.44 5.41
CA LYS A 146 18.60 20.17 6.41
C LYS A 146 17.35 19.54 5.78
N VAL A 147 17.41 19.08 4.52
CA VAL A 147 16.45 18.08 4.05
C VAL A 147 16.66 16.86 4.93
N THR A 148 15.83 16.76 5.96
CA THR A 148 15.83 15.66 6.91
C THR A 148 15.52 14.37 6.15
N ILE A 149 16.14 13.28 6.57
CA ILE A 149 15.81 11.94 6.06
C ILE A 149 14.33 11.65 6.34
N ALA A 150 13.72 12.28 7.36
CA ALA A 150 12.27 12.31 7.56
C ALA A 150 11.43 12.77 6.35
N GLN A 151 11.86 13.76 5.56
CA GLN A 151 11.12 14.15 4.34
C GLN A 151 11.29 13.13 3.20
N SER A 152 12.38 12.35 3.22
CA SER A 152 12.58 11.25 2.27
C SER A 152 11.60 10.10 2.52
N ALA A 153 11.15 9.89 3.77
CA ALA A 153 10.24 8.80 4.13
C ALA A 153 8.89 8.86 3.35
N ALA A 154 8.43 10.06 3.00
CA ALA A 154 7.24 10.24 2.17
C ALA A 154 7.47 9.93 0.69
N ILE A 155 8.71 10.10 0.20
CA ILE A 155 9.11 9.88 -1.19
C ILE A 155 9.51 8.42 -1.43
N LEU A 156 9.97 7.72 -0.39
CA LEU A 156 10.46 6.34 -0.46
C LEU A 156 9.48 5.32 -1.10
N PRO A 157 8.17 5.32 -0.82
CA PRO A 157 7.24 4.42 -1.52
C PRO A 157 7.25 4.64 -3.03
N PHE A 158 7.35 5.89 -3.48
CA PHE A 158 7.37 6.25 -4.90
C PHE A 158 8.69 5.88 -5.57
N LEU A 159 9.83 6.07 -4.88
CA LEU A 159 11.11 5.58 -5.37
C LEU A 159 11.13 4.05 -5.49
N LEU A 160 10.57 3.35 -4.49
CA LEU A 160 10.43 1.90 -4.52
C LEU A 160 9.53 1.46 -5.67
N LEU A 161 8.45 2.19 -5.96
CA LEU A 161 7.63 1.96 -7.16
C LEU A 161 8.46 2.08 -8.44
N VAL A 162 9.19 3.18 -8.61
CA VAL A 162 10.00 3.40 -9.82
C VAL A 162 11.04 2.30 -9.96
N LEU A 163 11.75 1.98 -8.89
CA LEU A 163 12.76 0.92 -8.86
C LEU A 163 12.16 -0.43 -9.22
N ILE A 164 11.02 -0.81 -8.60
CA ILE A 164 10.36 -2.08 -8.89
C ILE A 164 9.87 -2.13 -10.32
N LEU A 165 9.33 -1.05 -10.89
CA LEU A 165 8.90 -1.04 -12.28
C LEU A 165 10.07 -1.16 -13.28
N ILE A 166 11.26 -0.65 -12.92
CA ILE A 166 12.48 -0.83 -13.72
C ILE A 166 12.89 -2.31 -13.77
N PHE A 167 12.91 -2.99 -12.62
CA PHE A 167 13.36 -4.39 -12.54
C PHE A 167 12.27 -5.43 -12.83
N ARG A 168 11.01 -5.11 -12.52
CA ARG A 168 9.81 -5.93 -12.71
C ARG A 168 8.62 -5.05 -13.08
N PRO A 169 8.40 -4.78 -14.39
CA PRO A 169 7.33 -3.89 -14.86
C PRO A 169 5.91 -4.39 -14.54
N ARG A 170 5.76 -5.67 -14.15
CA ARG A 170 4.47 -6.26 -13.73
C ARG A 170 4.25 -6.25 -12.20
N GLY A 171 5.17 -5.68 -11.43
CA GLY A 171 5.15 -5.69 -9.95
C GLY A 171 5.81 -6.95 -9.34
N LEU A 172 5.78 -7.04 -8.00
CA LEU A 172 6.41 -8.09 -7.20
C LEU A 172 5.91 -9.49 -7.55
N MET A 173 4.59 -9.67 -7.69
CA MET A 173 3.97 -10.98 -7.94
C MET A 173 2.94 -10.94 -9.08
N GLY A 174 3.12 -10.04 -10.05
CA GLY A 174 2.28 -10.02 -11.26
C GLY A 174 2.46 -11.31 -12.07
N THR A 175 1.36 -11.99 -12.39
CA THR A 175 1.40 -13.20 -13.21
C THR A 175 1.73 -12.87 -14.66
N ARG A 176 2.53 -13.74 -15.28
CA ARG A 176 2.65 -13.73 -16.73
C ARG A 176 1.45 -14.45 -17.32
N GLU A 177 0.48 -13.70 -17.82
CA GLU A 177 -0.18 -14.18 -19.04
C GLU A 177 0.91 -14.36 -20.11
#